data_AF-A0A0A1UJ22-F1
#
_entry.id   AF-A0A0A1UJ22-F1
#
_cell.length_a   1.000
_cell.length_b   1.000
_cell.length_c   1.000
_cell.angle_alpha   90.00
_cell.angle_beta   90.00
_cell.angle_gamma   90.00
#
_symmetry.space_group_name_H-M   'P 1'
#
loop_
_entity.id
_entity.type
_entity.pdbx_description
1 polymer ?
#
loop_
_entity_poly.entity_id
_entity_poly.type
_entity_poly.pdbx_seq_one_letter_code
_entity_poly.pdbx_strand_id
1 'polypeptide(L)'
;MGFLLMSIDEDELLQHLCPDFREEYLALKMLALDEPIKAGSNAQYLVEIALETSICDLEGPPNHGEARTPEYHKAICQSVISYYLLGTSRASTFHEHADVRAFAKGFNVPLKDGVGFGKLLEDRSVELFPGLWCREIPSPEILLQHLRISALVDEDHDPRALSSSEVVISNAIKRYLGIPGHPDCPGLQAILPREWFSKHKDDTTLRSRLFLQAATGSSTTPTEPGWTITVELARDRGKGPESETPRPLEWHLCAHSVTLWYDEDLVNALYTWKGAVAFQWYEAALVSS
;
A
#
# COMPACT_ATOMS: atom_id res chain seq x y z
N MET A 1 19.98 -5.63 -29.88
CA MET A 1 19.07 -4.50 -29.62
C MET A 1 18.68 -4.63 -28.16
N GLY A 2 19.37 -3.89 -27.28
CA GLY A 2 19.26 -4.05 -25.83
C GLY A 2 17.91 -3.54 -25.35
N PHE A 3 17.15 -4.42 -24.71
CA PHE A 3 15.92 -4.04 -24.04
C PHE A 3 16.32 -3.26 -22.78
N LEU A 4 15.97 -1.98 -22.73
CA LEU A 4 15.85 -1.25 -21.47
C LEU A 4 14.63 -1.85 -20.75
N LEU A 5 14.87 -2.93 -19.99
CA LEU A 5 14.04 -3.18 -18.83
C LEU A 5 14.15 -1.91 -17.99
N MET A 6 13.06 -1.17 -17.84
CA MET A 6 12.97 -0.14 -16.80
C MET A 6 13.52 -0.80 -15.53
N SER A 7 14.59 -0.25 -14.96
CA SER A 7 15.07 -0.72 -13.67
C SER A 7 14.00 -0.33 -12.68
N ILE A 8 13.08 -1.25 -12.40
CA ILE A 8 12.20 -1.12 -11.26
C ILE A 8 13.13 -1.03 -10.05
N ASP A 9 13.07 0.08 -9.33
CA ASP A 9 13.84 0.22 -8.11
C ASP A 9 13.32 -0.83 -7.12
N GLU A 10 14.17 -1.78 -6.75
CA GLU A 10 13.85 -2.83 -5.80
C GLU A 10 13.33 -2.24 -4.48
N ASP A 11 13.85 -1.07 -4.07
CA ASP A 11 13.43 -0.42 -2.84
C ASP A 11 11.99 0.12 -2.93
N GLU A 12 11.65 0.77 -4.05
CA GLU A 12 10.30 1.28 -4.32
C GLU A 12 9.30 0.13 -4.44
N LEU A 13 9.69 -0.95 -5.12
CA LEU A 13 8.84 -2.13 -5.26
C LEU A 13 8.58 -2.82 -3.91
N LEU A 14 9.59 -2.93 -3.05
CA LEU A 14 9.42 -3.52 -1.72
C LEU A 14 8.62 -2.62 -0.78
N GLN A 15 8.75 -1.29 -0.91
CA GLN A 15 7.95 -0.34 -0.16
C GLN A 15 6.45 -0.54 -0.41
N HIS A 16 6.06 -0.85 -1.63
CA HIS A 16 4.65 -1.02 -1.99
C HIS A 16 4.12 -2.44 -1.84
N LEU A 17 4.93 -3.46 -2.12
CA LEU A 17 4.45 -4.85 -2.15
C LEU A 17 4.66 -5.60 -0.83
N CYS A 18 5.75 -5.29 -0.10
CA CYS A 18 6.15 -6.06 1.07
C CYS A 18 6.82 -5.14 2.13
N PRO A 19 6.11 -4.15 2.69
CA PRO A 19 6.71 -3.15 3.58
C PRO A 19 7.33 -3.78 4.84
N ASP A 20 6.74 -4.84 5.39
CA ASP A 20 7.27 -5.55 6.56
C ASP A 20 8.60 -6.27 6.26
N PHE A 21 8.80 -6.70 5.02
CA PHE A 21 10.03 -7.36 4.56
C PHE A 21 11.10 -6.35 4.11
N ARG A 22 10.69 -5.13 3.72
CA ARG A 22 11.60 -4.10 3.19
C ARG A 22 12.74 -3.79 4.15
N GLU A 23 12.46 -3.56 5.43
CA GLU A 23 13.50 -3.19 6.40
C GLU A 23 14.55 -4.30 6.56
N GLU A 24 14.10 -5.55 6.62
CA GLU A 24 14.99 -6.72 6.76
C GLU A 24 15.81 -6.95 5.47
N TYR A 25 15.19 -6.73 4.31
CA TYR A 25 15.87 -6.79 3.02
C TYR A 25 16.93 -5.69 2.88
N LEU A 26 16.63 -4.46 3.27
CA LEU A 26 17.58 -3.35 3.24
C LEU A 26 18.75 -3.60 4.19
N ALA A 27 18.48 -4.14 5.38
CA ALA A 27 19.53 -4.54 6.32
C ALA A 27 20.45 -5.61 5.73
N LEU A 28 19.91 -6.61 5.01
CA LEU A 28 20.70 -7.58 4.26
C LEU A 28 21.50 -6.92 3.13
N LYS A 29 20.87 -6.05 2.34
CA LYS A 29 21.50 -5.36 1.20
C LYS A 29 22.66 -4.47 1.64
N MET A 30 22.52 -3.80 2.78
CA MET A 30 23.54 -2.92 3.38
C MET A 30 24.57 -3.65 4.24
N LEU A 31 24.43 -4.98 4.44
CA LEU A 31 25.36 -5.74 5.25
C LEU A 31 26.78 -5.69 4.65
N ALA A 32 27.74 -5.24 5.45
CA ALA A 32 29.12 -5.08 5.02
C ALA A 32 29.71 -6.40 4.51
N LEU A 33 30.44 -6.34 3.39
CA LEU A 33 30.92 -7.53 2.68
C LEU A 33 31.92 -8.38 3.48
N ASP A 34 32.64 -7.74 4.38
CA ASP A 34 33.60 -8.34 5.32
C ASP A 34 32.94 -8.92 6.58
N GLU A 35 31.69 -8.58 6.87
CA GLU A 35 30.94 -9.16 7.98
C GLU A 35 30.23 -10.45 7.55
N PRO A 36 30.39 -11.59 8.24
CA PRO A 36 29.60 -12.78 7.93
C PRO A 36 28.11 -12.56 8.26
N ILE A 37 27.23 -13.24 7.53
CA ILE A 37 25.82 -13.32 7.92
C ILE A 37 25.76 -14.14 9.21
N LYS A 38 25.44 -13.47 10.33
CA LYS A 38 25.56 -14.05 11.68
C LYS A 38 24.52 -15.14 11.90
N ALA A 39 24.93 -16.22 12.54
CA ALA A 39 24.02 -17.26 12.99
C ALA A 39 22.95 -16.68 13.95
N GLY A 40 21.68 -17.03 13.75
CA GLY A 40 20.52 -16.53 14.49
C GLY A 40 20.07 -15.12 14.11
N SER A 41 20.65 -14.50 13.08
CA SER A 41 20.19 -13.19 12.60
C SER A 41 19.00 -13.31 11.64
N ASN A 42 18.16 -12.27 11.55
CA ASN A 42 17.08 -12.21 10.55
C ASN A 42 17.64 -12.37 9.13
N ALA A 43 18.82 -11.80 8.85
CA ALA A 43 19.51 -11.98 7.58
C ALA A 43 19.82 -13.44 7.25
N GLN A 44 20.20 -14.28 8.23
CA GLN A 44 20.35 -15.72 8.01
C GLN A 44 19.01 -16.35 7.65
N TYR A 45 17.97 -16.06 8.43
CA TYR A 45 16.65 -16.66 8.23
C TYR A 45 16.08 -16.35 6.84
N LEU A 46 16.15 -15.09 6.40
CA LEU A 46 15.75 -14.67 5.07
C LEU A 46 16.50 -15.42 3.97
N VAL A 47 17.81 -15.54 4.12
CA VAL A 47 18.68 -16.18 3.13
C VAL A 47 18.44 -17.68 3.09
N GLU A 48 18.37 -18.37 4.21
CA GLU A 48 18.15 -19.82 4.26
C GLU A 48 16.80 -20.22 3.69
N ILE A 49 15.76 -19.42 3.96
CA ILE A 49 14.44 -19.61 3.35
C ILE A 49 14.52 -19.45 1.83
N ALA A 50 15.09 -18.35 1.35
CA ALA A 50 15.13 -18.05 -0.08
C ALA A 50 16.00 -19.04 -0.86
N LEU A 51 17.03 -19.58 -0.22
CA LEU A 51 17.95 -20.54 -0.81
C LEU A 51 17.52 -21.99 -0.59
N GLU A 52 16.48 -22.24 0.22
CA GLU A 52 15.99 -23.57 0.62
C GLU A 52 17.13 -24.49 1.14
N THR A 53 18.15 -23.89 1.75
CA THR A 53 19.36 -24.58 2.21
C THR A 53 19.99 -23.81 3.36
N SER A 54 20.75 -24.50 4.22
CA SER A 54 21.48 -23.79 5.27
C SER A 54 22.55 -22.92 4.64
N ILE A 55 22.74 -21.73 5.20
CA ILE A 55 23.79 -20.84 4.73
C ILE A 55 25.14 -21.54 4.85
N CYS A 56 25.33 -22.39 5.87
CA CYS A 56 26.55 -23.17 6.13
C CYS A 56 26.87 -24.20 5.04
N ASP A 57 25.88 -24.63 4.26
CA ASP A 57 26.02 -25.63 3.20
C ASP A 57 26.35 -24.99 1.84
N LEU A 58 26.36 -23.67 1.75
CA LEU A 58 26.69 -22.94 0.53
C LEU A 58 28.20 -23.01 0.24
N GLU A 59 28.55 -23.48 -0.94
CA GLU A 59 29.91 -23.34 -1.47
C GLU A 59 30.25 -21.85 -1.70
N GLY A 60 31.34 -21.38 -1.10
CA GLY A 60 31.87 -20.01 -1.27
C GLY A 60 31.86 -19.14 0.00
N PRO A 61 32.35 -17.88 -0.10
CA PRO A 61 32.28 -16.89 0.98
C PRO A 61 30.82 -16.67 1.40
N PRO A 62 30.46 -16.57 2.70
CA PRO A 62 31.32 -16.33 3.85
C PRO A 62 31.68 -17.58 4.68
N ASN A 63 31.32 -18.80 4.27
CA ASN A 63 31.44 -19.99 5.14
C ASN A 63 32.87 -20.50 5.35
N HIS A 64 33.83 -19.97 4.59
CA HIS A 64 35.25 -20.35 4.69
C HIS A 64 36.13 -19.25 5.31
N GLY A 65 35.54 -18.23 5.95
CA GLY A 65 36.30 -17.13 6.55
C GLY A 65 36.80 -16.09 5.54
N GLU A 66 36.36 -16.17 4.29
CA GLU A 66 36.60 -15.17 3.25
C GLU A 66 35.45 -14.17 3.19
N ALA A 67 35.75 -12.90 2.90
CA ALA A 67 34.73 -11.85 2.71
C ALA A 67 33.83 -12.17 1.51
N ARG A 68 32.54 -11.80 1.58
CA ARG A 68 31.63 -11.90 0.43
C ARG A 68 32.12 -11.02 -0.71
N THR A 69 32.09 -11.52 -1.94
CA THR A 69 32.28 -10.65 -3.11
C THR A 69 31.01 -9.83 -3.36
N PRO A 70 31.11 -8.63 -3.96
CA PRO A 70 29.94 -7.85 -4.37
C PRO A 70 28.95 -8.65 -5.23
N GLU A 71 29.46 -9.47 -6.15
CA GLU A 71 28.65 -10.30 -7.05
C GLU A 71 27.89 -11.38 -6.30
N TYR A 72 28.55 -12.04 -5.35
CA TYR A 72 27.92 -13.06 -4.51
C TYR A 72 26.85 -12.45 -3.59
N HIS A 73 27.16 -11.31 -2.96
CA HIS A 73 26.22 -10.58 -2.11
C HIS A 73 24.99 -10.12 -2.90
N LYS A 74 25.20 -9.63 -4.12
CA LYS A 74 24.11 -9.28 -5.04
C LYS A 74 23.25 -10.50 -5.39
N ALA A 75 23.85 -11.65 -5.68
CA ALA A 75 23.11 -12.87 -6.00
C ALA A 75 22.26 -13.38 -4.82
N ILE A 76 22.76 -13.25 -3.58
CA ILE A 76 21.98 -13.53 -2.37
C ILE A 76 20.77 -12.59 -2.28
N CYS A 77 20.99 -11.28 -2.37
CA CYS A 77 19.92 -10.29 -2.30
C CYS A 77 18.87 -10.53 -3.39
N GLN A 78 19.30 -10.86 -4.60
CA GLN A 78 18.40 -11.19 -5.71
C GLN A 78 17.62 -12.48 -5.48
N SER A 79 18.20 -13.47 -4.81
CA SER A 79 17.48 -14.71 -4.47
C SER A 79 16.41 -14.45 -3.42
N VAL A 80 16.75 -13.65 -2.40
CA VAL A 80 15.83 -13.27 -1.32
C VAL A 80 14.65 -12.47 -1.86
N ILE A 81 14.86 -11.44 -2.68
CA ILE A 81 13.75 -10.68 -3.27
C ILE A 81 12.90 -11.55 -4.22
N SER A 82 13.52 -12.46 -4.98
CA SER A 82 12.78 -13.35 -5.89
C SER A 82 11.91 -14.35 -5.14
N TYR A 83 12.40 -14.93 -4.04
CA TYR A 83 11.62 -15.83 -3.21
C TYR A 83 10.39 -15.13 -2.62
N TYR A 84 10.57 -13.94 -2.05
CA TYR A 84 9.47 -13.22 -1.40
C TYR A 84 8.42 -12.68 -2.39
N LEU A 85 8.82 -12.35 -3.63
CA LEU A 85 7.89 -11.85 -4.65
C LEU A 85 7.24 -12.96 -5.49
N LEU A 86 7.97 -14.04 -5.78
CA LEU A 86 7.59 -15.05 -6.76
C LEU A 86 7.45 -16.46 -6.17
N GLY A 87 7.86 -16.68 -4.92
CA GLY A 87 7.80 -17.99 -4.26
C GLY A 87 8.77 -19.02 -4.82
N THR A 88 9.85 -18.59 -5.50
CA THR A 88 10.81 -19.49 -6.14
C THR A 88 12.22 -19.31 -5.60
N SER A 89 12.94 -20.43 -5.43
CA SER A 89 14.33 -20.46 -4.95
C SER A 89 15.37 -20.13 -6.03
N ARG A 90 16.64 -20.04 -5.59
CA ARG A 90 17.90 -19.56 -6.20
C ARG A 90 18.15 -19.73 -7.70
N ALA A 91 17.42 -20.58 -8.42
CA ALA A 91 17.69 -20.90 -9.82
C ALA A 91 17.31 -19.79 -10.82
N SER A 92 16.57 -18.77 -10.39
CA SER A 92 16.22 -17.62 -11.24
C SER A 92 16.18 -16.33 -10.46
N THR A 93 16.87 -15.30 -10.95
CA THR A 93 16.60 -13.92 -10.53
C THR A 93 15.17 -13.51 -10.93
N PHE A 94 14.58 -12.51 -10.27
CA PHE A 94 13.23 -12.00 -10.58
C PHE A 94 13.04 -11.76 -12.09
N HIS A 95 14.04 -11.14 -12.74
CA HIS A 95 14.00 -10.85 -14.18
C HIS A 95 14.16 -12.09 -15.07
N GLU A 96 14.76 -13.17 -14.56
CA GLU A 96 15.00 -14.40 -15.30
C GLU A 96 13.93 -15.47 -15.07
N HIS A 97 13.08 -15.28 -14.05
CA HIS A 97 11.98 -16.17 -13.73
C HIS A 97 11.11 -16.43 -14.98
N ALA A 98 10.78 -17.70 -15.23
CA ALA A 98 10.11 -18.10 -16.47
C ALA A 98 8.80 -17.34 -16.69
N ASP A 99 8.02 -17.12 -15.63
CA ASP A 99 6.76 -16.38 -15.71
C ASP A 99 6.97 -14.89 -15.93
N VAL A 100 7.99 -14.28 -15.32
CA VAL A 100 8.32 -12.86 -15.53
C VAL A 100 8.79 -12.64 -16.96
N ARG A 101 9.61 -13.54 -17.50
CA ARG A 101 10.05 -13.51 -18.91
C ARG A 101 8.88 -13.77 -19.87
N ALA A 102 8.00 -14.71 -19.56
CA ALA A 102 6.82 -15.01 -20.37
C ALA A 102 5.86 -13.82 -20.38
N PHE A 103 5.59 -13.21 -19.22
CA PHE A 103 4.81 -11.99 -19.07
C PHE A 103 5.44 -10.84 -19.85
N ALA A 104 6.73 -10.53 -19.62
CA ALA A 104 7.42 -9.45 -20.33
C ALA A 104 7.42 -9.65 -21.85
N LYS A 105 7.55 -10.89 -22.33
CA LYS A 105 7.45 -11.22 -23.75
C LYS A 105 6.04 -11.03 -24.29
N GLY A 106 5.02 -11.47 -23.56
CA GLY A 106 3.60 -11.32 -23.95
C GLY A 106 3.13 -9.87 -23.91
N PHE A 107 3.53 -9.12 -22.88
CA PHE A 107 3.19 -7.72 -22.68
C PHE A 107 3.84 -6.81 -23.73
N ASN A 108 5.05 -7.16 -24.20
CA ASN A 108 5.74 -6.46 -25.29
C ASN A 108 5.44 -7.01 -26.68
N VAL A 109 4.39 -7.81 -26.86
CA VAL A 109 3.90 -8.14 -28.21
C VAL A 109 3.53 -6.83 -28.90
N PRO A 110 4.09 -6.55 -30.10
CA PRO A 110 3.83 -5.31 -30.79
C PRO A 110 2.34 -5.18 -31.10
N LEU A 111 1.76 -4.05 -30.70
CA LEU A 111 0.47 -3.60 -31.19
C LEU A 111 0.64 -3.09 -32.63
N LYS A 112 -0.39 -2.41 -33.14
CA LYS A 112 -0.35 -1.74 -34.44
C LYS A 112 0.91 -0.86 -34.55
N ASP A 113 1.54 -0.88 -35.72
CA ASP A 113 2.74 -0.09 -36.05
C ASP A 113 4.01 -0.46 -35.26
N GLY A 114 4.05 -1.64 -34.61
CA GLY A 114 5.26 -2.16 -33.98
C GLY A 114 5.55 -1.63 -32.57
N VAL A 115 4.62 -0.86 -32.00
CA VAL A 115 4.74 -0.32 -30.62
C VAL A 115 4.12 -1.31 -29.64
N GLY A 116 4.89 -1.84 -28.68
CA GLY A 116 4.37 -2.70 -27.61
C GLY A 116 3.75 -1.91 -26.45
N PHE A 117 2.99 -2.58 -25.56
CA PHE A 117 2.39 -1.92 -24.38
C PHE A 117 3.43 -1.30 -23.45
N GLY A 118 4.61 -1.90 -23.29
CA GLY A 118 5.68 -1.33 -22.45
C GLY A 118 6.04 0.10 -22.85
N LYS A 119 6.19 0.36 -24.16
CA LYS A 119 6.49 1.70 -24.70
C LYS A 119 5.30 2.67 -24.61
N LEU A 120 4.07 2.16 -24.61
CA LEU A 120 2.87 2.97 -24.42
C LEU A 120 2.74 3.46 -22.97
N LEU A 121 3.23 2.66 -22.02
CA LEU A 121 3.06 2.88 -20.58
C LEU A 121 4.28 3.52 -19.90
N GLU A 122 5.43 3.61 -20.57
CA GLU A 122 6.72 4.00 -19.98
C GLU A 122 6.64 5.29 -19.14
N ASP A 123 5.90 6.31 -19.62
CA ASP A 123 5.74 7.60 -18.91
C ASP A 123 4.34 7.82 -18.30
N ARG A 124 3.43 6.85 -18.49
CA ARG A 124 2.01 7.01 -18.14
C ARG A 124 1.42 5.77 -17.49
N SER A 125 2.25 4.87 -16.96
CA SER A 125 1.83 3.60 -16.37
C SER A 125 0.79 3.85 -15.29
N VAL A 126 1.07 4.70 -14.30
CA VAL A 126 0.14 5.05 -13.21
C VAL A 126 -1.21 5.58 -13.72
N GLU A 127 -1.22 6.31 -14.83
CA GLU A 127 -2.44 6.87 -15.42
C GLU A 127 -3.21 5.86 -16.28
N LEU A 128 -2.49 5.04 -17.05
CA LEU A 128 -3.08 4.16 -18.07
C LEU A 128 -3.36 2.76 -17.54
N PHE A 129 -2.69 2.29 -16.49
CA PHE A 129 -2.91 0.97 -15.90
C PHE A 129 -4.34 0.78 -15.38
N PRO A 130 -4.94 1.75 -14.65
CA PRO A 130 -6.36 1.67 -14.27
C PRO A 130 -7.27 1.56 -15.50
N GLY A 131 -6.94 2.27 -16.59
CA GLY A 131 -7.64 2.21 -17.87
C GLY A 131 -7.49 0.89 -18.62
N LEU A 132 -6.41 0.14 -18.42
CA LEU A 132 -6.26 -1.22 -18.96
C LEU A 132 -7.14 -2.23 -18.23
N TRP A 133 -7.34 -2.00 -16.93
CA TRP A 133 -8.17 -2.87 -16.11
C TRP A 133 -9.67 -2.58 -16.33
N CYS A 134 -10.06 -1.35 -16.72
CA CYS A 134 -11.45 -0.94 -16.97
C CYS A 134 -12.40 -1.14 -15.77
N ARG A 135 -11.89 -0.94 -14.55
CA ARG A 135 -12.65 -1.19 -13.30
C ARG A 135 -12.62 -0.03 -12.32
N GLU A 136 -12.55 1.17 -12.84
CA GLU A 136 -12.67 2.38 -12.05
C GLU A 136 -14.05 2.46 -11.37
N ILE A 137 -14.11 3.10 -10.21
CA ILE A 137 -15.37 3.40 -9.53
C ILE A 137 -16.13 4.42 -10.41
N PRO A 138 -17.32 4.08 -10.96
CA PRO A 138 -18.05 5.00 -11.84
C PRO A 138 -18.73 6.13 -11.08
N SER A 139 -19.03 5.92 -9.79
CA SER A 139 -19.62 6.92 -8.91
C SER A 139 -19.41 6.57 -7.43
N PRO A 140 -19.40 7.56 -6.51
CA PRO A 140 -19.24 7.31 -5.08
C PRO A 140 -20.26 6.32 -4.51
N GLU A 141 -21.47 6.29 -5.06
CA GLU A 141 -22.56 5.41 -4.62
C GLU A 141 -22.17 3.93 -4.67
N ILE A 142 -21.33 3.53 -5.62
CA ILE A 142 -20.82 2.15 -5.69
C ILE A 142 -20.01 1.84 -4.45
N LEU A 143 -19.02 2.66 -4.10
CA LEU A 143 -18.25 2.47 -2.87
C LEU A 143 -19.14 2.47 -1.62
N LEU A 144 -20.09 3.41 -1.55
CA LEU A 144 -21.00 3.55 -0.41
C LEU A 144 -21.93 2.34 -0.20
N GLN A 145 -22.31 1.64 -1.27
CA GLN A 145 -23.09 0.39 -1.19
C GLN A 145 -22.28 -0.77 -0.60
N HIS A 146 -20.97 -0.75 -0.79
CA HIS A 146 -20.02 -1.76 -0.29
C HIS A 146 -19.30 -1.34 1.00
N LEU A 147 -19.60 -0.15 1.54
CA LEU A 147 -19.03 0.36 2.77
C LEU A 147 -19.83 -0.13 3.99
N ARG A 148 -19.18 -0.90 4.87
CA ARG A 148 -19.70 -1.24 6.19
C ARG A 148 -19.07 -0.35 7.25
N ILE A 149 -19.87 0.04 8.23
CA ILE A 149 -19.42 0.82 9.38
C ILE A 149 -19.87 0.10 10.63
N SER A 150 -18.91 -0.29 11.46
CA SER A 150 -19.12 -1.06 12.69
C SER A 150 -18.36 -0.42 13.84
N ALA A 151 -18.91 -0.51 15.05
CA ALA A 151 -18.15 -0.20 16.25
C ALA A 151 -17.24 -1.38 16.59
N LEU A 152 -16.00 -1.11 16.97
CA LEU A 152 -15.10 -2.13 17.48
C LEU A 152 -15.61 -2.55 18.87
N VAL A 153 -15.90 -3.83 19.04
CA VAL A 153 -16.50 -4.35 20.27
C VAL A 153 -15.46 -4.31 21.39
N ASP A 154 -15.65 -3.44 22.38
CA ASP A 154 -15.01 -3.63 23.68
C ASP A 154 -15.56 -4.91 24.30
N GLU A 155 -14.72 -5.68 24.99
CA GLU A 155 -15.02 -7.01 25.58
C GLU A 155 -16.32 -7.07 26.44
N ASP A 156 -16.91 -5.92 26.78
CA ASP A 156 -18.11 -5.76 27.60
C ASP A 156 -19.40 -5.33 26.84
N HIS A 157 -19.40 -5.17 25.51
CA HIS A 157 -20.57 -4.66 24.78
C HIS A 157 -21.13 -5.64 23.74
N ASP A 158 -22.42 -5.93 23.86
CA ASP A 158 -23.23 -6.71 22.91
C ASP A 158 -23.05 -6.14 21.48
N PRO A 159 -22.85 -6.97 20.44
CA PRO A 159 -22.77 -6.54 19.04
C PRO A 159 -24.11 -5.95 18.58
N ARG A 160 -24.39 -4.70 18.97
CA ARG A 160 -25.60 -3.97 18.61
C ARG A 160 -25.28 -2.61 18.04
N ALA A 161 -26.30 -2.10 17.34
CA ALA A 161 -26.35 -0.89 16.55
C ALA A 161 -25.43 0.25 17.02
N LEU A 162 -24.86 0.97 16.05
CA LEU A 162 -24.05 2.17 16.26
C LEU A 162 -24.74 3.11 17.28
N SER A 163 -23.96 3.60 18.23
CA SER A 163 -24.36 4.68 19.14
C SER A 163 -24.67 5.96 18.36
N SER A 164 -25.34 6.93 18.99
CA SER A 164 -25.66 8.22 18.36
C SER A 164 -24.42 8.93 17.81
N SER A 165 -23.30 8.88 18.53
CA SER A 165 -22.02 9.47 18.10
C SER A 165 -21.46 8.76 16.87
N GLU A 166 -21.52 7.43 16.85
CA GLU A 166 -21.06 6.61 15.72
C GLU A 166 -21.93 6.77 14.48
N VAL A 167 -23.24 6.99 14.65
CA VAL A 167 -24.14 7.35 13.54
C VAL A 167 -23.75 8.70 12.93
N VAL A 168 -23.37 9.69 13.75
CA VAL A 168 -22.89 10.99 13.25
C VAL A 168 -21.60 10.81 12.43
N ILE A 169 -20.63 10.06 12.96
CA ILE A 169 -19.37 9.78 12.27
C ILE A 169 -19.63 9.02 10.96
N SER A 170 -20.47 7.97 11.01
CA SER A 170 -20.88 7.17 9.86
C SER A 170 -21.46 8.03 8.73
N ASN A 171 -22.39 8.92 9.06
CA ASN A 171 -22.97 9.84 8.09
C ASN A 171 -21.95 10.84 7.55
N ALA A 172 -21.03 11.30 8.39
CA ALA A 172 -19.98 12.22 7.99
C ALA A 172 -18.98 11.59 7.00
N ILE A 173 -18.55 10.35 7.23
CA ILE A 173 -17.69 9.59 6.31
C ILE A 173 -18.38 9.43 4.95
N LYS A 174 -19.62 8.95 4.94
CA LYS A 174 -20.39 8.75 3.70
C LYS A 174 -20.54 10.05 2.91
N ARG A 175 -20.81 11.15 3.61
CA ARG A 175 -20.89 12.48 3.00
C ARG A 175 -19.53 12.92 2.46
N TYR A 176 -18.45 12.73 3.23
CA TYR A 176 -17.10 13.10 2.81
C TYR A 176 -16.69 12.39 1.51
N LEU A 177 -16.95 11.09 1.38
CA LEU A 177 -16.60 10.29 0.20
C LEU A 177 -17.35 10.71 -1.08
N GLY A 178 -18.52 11.34 -0.94
CA GLY A 178 -19.34 11.83 -2.05
C GLY A 178 -19.07 13.28 -2.47
N ILE A 179 -18.16 14.00 -1.79
CA ILE A 179 -17.84 15.39 -2.14
C ILE A 179 -16.79 15.42 -3.26
N PRO A 180 -16.95 16.25 -4.30
CA PRO A 180 -15.96 16.40 -5.37
C PRO A 180 -14.62 16.99 -4.90
N GLY A 181 -13.54 16.54 -5.53
CA GLY A 181 -12.20 17.11 -5.38
C GLY A 181 -11.59 16.98 -3.98
N HIS A 182 -10.42 17.59 -3.80
CA HIS A 182 -9.75 17.65 -2.50
C HIS A 182 -10.43 18.65 -1.54
N PRO A 183 -10.47 18.42 -0.21
CA PRO A 183 -10.86 19.37 0.80
C PRO A 183 -9.90 20.55 0.78
N ASP A 184 -10.44 21.72 0.49
CA ASP A 184 -9.66 22.94 0.49
C ASP A 184 -9.36 23.38 1.92
N CYS A 185 -8.20 22.99 2.43
CA CYS A 185 -7.83 23.19 3.82
C CYS A 185 -6.32 23.41 4.02
N PRO A 186 -5.90 24.16 5.05
CA PRO A 186 -4.49 24.50 5.24
C PRO A 186 -3.55 23.29 5.35
N GLY A 187 -3.97 22.24 6.05
CA GLY A 187 -3.15 21.03 6.21
C GLY A 187 -2.86 20.32 4.89
N LEU A 188 -3.87 20.15 4.04
CA LEU A 188 -3.70 19.47 2.76
C LEU A 188 -2.99 20.37 1.73
N GLN A 189 -3.22 21.68 1.77
CA GLN A 189 -2.49 22.65 0.93
C GLN A 189 -0.98 22.69 1.22
N ALA A 190 -0.55 22.26 2.41
CA ALA A 190 0.86 22.15 2.76
C ALA A 190 1.54 20.90 2.15
N ILE A 191 0.75 19.89 1.75
CA ILE A 191 1.23 18.60 1.25
C ILE A 191 1.05 18.48 -0.27
N LEU A 192 -0.08 18.95 -0.79
CA LEU A 192 -0.43 18.86 -2.21
C LEU A 192 -0.15 20.17 -2.97
N PRO A 193 0.42 20.10 -4.19
CA PRO A 193 0.57 21.26 -5.06
C PRO A 193 -0.78 21.90 -5.42
N ARG A 194 -0.83 23.22 -5.57
CA ARG A 194 -2.07 23.94 -5.92
C ARG A 194 -2.66 23.51 -7.27
N GLU A 195 -1.84 23.03 -8.21
CA GLU A 195 -2.37 22.54 -9.49
C GLU A 195 -3.27 21.32 -9.31
N TRP A 196 -3.02 20.47 -8.30
CA TRP A 196 -3.82 19.27 -8.04
C TRP A 196 -5.24 19.60 -7.62
N PHE A 197 -5.42 20.57 -6.72
CA PHE A 197 -6.74 21.06 -6.32
C PHE A 197 -7.53 21.58 -7.53
N SER A 198 -6.86 22.31 -8.42
CA SER A 198 -7.50 22.84 -9.64
C SER A 198 -7.85 21.75 -10.63
N LYS A 199 -6.95 20.76 -10.81
CA LYS A 199 -7.13 19.63 -11.73
C LYS A 199 -8.30 18.73 -11.33
N HIS A 200 -8.50 18.52 -10.03
CA HIS A 200 -9.47 17.55 -9.52
C HIS A 200 -10.71 18.19 -8.88
N LYS A 201 -10.87 19.52 -8.94
CA LYS A 201 -11.96 20.25 -8.27
C LYS A 201 -13.36 19.66 -8.52
N ASP A 202 -13.62 19.24 -9.75
CA ASP A 202 -14.93 18.73 -10.17
C ASP A 202 -14.97 17.19 -10.27
N ASP A 203 -13.90 16.50 -9.84
CA ASP A 203 -13.85 15.03 -9.83
C ASP A 203 -14.67 14.49 -8.65
N THR A 204 -15.86 14.01 -8.95
CA THR A 204 -16.82 13.45 -7.97
C THR A 204 -16.35 12.12 -7.37
N THR A 205 -15.42 11.41 -8.03
CA THR A 205 -14.96 10.07 -7.63
C THR A 205 -13.65 10.07 -6.87
N LEU A 206 -12.90 11.18 -6.90
CA LEU A 206 -11.54 11.27 -6.37
C LEU A 206 -11.40 10.68 -4.96
N ARG A 207 -12.20 11.15 -4.01
CA ARG A 207 -12.12 10.70 -2.61
C ARG A 207 -12.48 9.24 -2.44
N SER A 208 -13.43 8.75 -3.23
CA SER A 208 -13.80 7.33 -3.25
C SER A 208 -12.67 6.46 -3.81
N ARG A 209 -11.99 6.92 -4.88
CA ARG A 209 -10.83 6.22 -5.47
C ARG A 209 -9.64 6.20 -4.50
N LEU A 210 -9.33 7.32 -3.87
CA LEU A 210 -8.28 7.41 -2.85
C LEU A 210 -8.59 6.52 -1.64
N PHE A 211 -9.83 6.54 -1.15
CA PHE A 211 -10.25 5.67 -0.06
C PHE A 211 -10.14 4.19 -0.42
N LEU A 212 -10.58 3.81 -1.62
CA LEU A 212 -10.47 2.44 -2.12
C LEU A 212 -8.99 2.01 -2.23
N GLN A 213 -8.14 2.90 -2.75
CA GLN A 213 -6.70 2.66 -2.83
C GLN A 213 -6.07 2.43 -1.47
N ALA A 214 -6.36 3.27 -0.48
CA ALA A 214 -5.82 3.09 0.87
C ALA A 214 -6.36 1.82 1.56
N ALA A 215 -7.61 1.42 1.29
CA ALA A 215 -8.22 0.24 1.90
C ALA A 215 -7.82 -1.09 1.25
N THR A 216 -7.43 -1.08 -0.03
CA THR A 216 -7.24 -2.31 -0.83
C THR A 216 -5.89 -2.38 -1.57
N GLY A 217 -5.10 -1.31 -1.53
CA GLY A 217 -3.88 -1.17 -2.35
C GLY A 217 -4.18 -0.90 -3.82
N SER A 218 -5.45 -0.74 -4.22
CA SER A 218 -5.85 -0.51 -5.61
C SER A 218 -6.94 0.55 -5.71
N SER A 219 -6.85 1.42 -6.71
CA SER A 219 -7.94 2.35 -7.04
C SER A 219 -9.06 1.72 -7.89
N THR A 220 -8.97 0.41 -8.15
CA THR A 220 -9.93 -0.35 -8.98
C THR A 220 -10.85 -1.23 -8.14
N THR A 221 -12.11 -1.34 -8.57
CA THR A 221 -13.13 -2.12 -7.85
C THR A 221 -12.77 -3.61 -7.78
N PRO A 222 -12.90 -4.28 -6.62
CA PRO A 222 -12.66 -5.72 -6.48
C PRO A 222 -13.56 -6.59 -7.37
N THR A 223 -13.06 -7.75 -7.83
CA THR A 223 -13.78 -8.70 -8.74
C THR A 223 -14.98 -9.36 -8.09
N GLU A 224 -14.96 -9.51 -6.78
CA GLU A 224 -15.89 -10.33 -6.03
C GLU A 224 -17.22 -9.56 -5.88
N PRO A 225 -18.37 -10.06 -6.40
CA PRO A 225 -19.63 -9.31 -6.37
C PRO A 225 -20.11 -8.88 -4.98
N GLY A 226 -19.64 -9.54 -3.92
CA GLY A 226 -19.97 -9.25 -2.53
C GLY A 226 -18.84 -8.56 -1.75
N TRP A 227 -17.88 -7.92 -2.43
CA TRP A 227 -16.78 -7.22 -1.77
C TRP A 227 -17.31 -6.19 -0.76
N THR A 228 -16.52 -5.91 0.26
CA THR A 228 -16.89 -5.01 1.33
C THR A 228 -15.63 -4.33 1.84
N ILE A 229 -15.75 -3.05 2.18
CA ILE A 229 -14.73 -2.33 2.95
C ILE A 229 -15.34 -1.95 4.30
N THR A 230 -14.64 -2.22 5.40
CA THR A 230 -15.16 -1.98 6.74
C THR A 230 -14.44 -0.80 7.39
N VAL A 231 -15.19 0.20 7.85
CA VAL A 231 -14.68 1.22 8.77
C VAL A 231 -15.05 0.82 10.19
N GLU A 232 -14.04 0.54 10.99
CA GLU A 232 -14.16 0.15 12.37
C GLU A 232 -13.98 1.37 13.27
N LEU A 233 -15.03 1.75 13.97
CA LEU A 233 -15.04 2.91 14.86
C LEU A 233 -14.55 2.47 16.24
N ALA A 234 -13.42 3.01 16.67
CA ALA A 234 -12.83 2.76 17.98
C ALA A 234 -12.85 4.03 18.82
N ARG A 235 -13.46 3.99 20.01
CA ARG A 235 -13.48 5.16 20.89
C ARG A 235 -12.13 5.31 21.58
N ASP A 236 -11.48 6.45 21.43
CA ASP A 236 -10.23 6.74 22.12
C ASP A 236 -10.52 7.11 23.59
N ARG A 237 -10.48 6.11 24.47
CA ARG A 237 -10.68 6.29 25.92
C ARG A 237 -9.44 6.84 26.64
N GLY A 238 -8.33 7.06 25.93
CA GLY A 238 -6.99 7.12 26.52
C GLY A 238 -6.27 8.46 26.48
N LYS A 239 -6.90 9.55 26.03
CA LYS A 239 -6.21 10.85 25.99
C LYS A 239 -6.62 11.72 27.17
N GLY A 240 -5.70 11.85 28.13
CA GLY A 240 -5.65 13.05 28.95
C GLY A 240 -5.47 14.29 28.06
N PRO A 241 -5.71 15.50 28.59
CA PRO A 241 -5.77 16.76 27.84
C PRO A 241 -4.49 17.18 27.08
N GLU A 242 -3.43 16.35 27.05
CA GLU A 242 -2.10 16.69 26.52
C GLU A 242 -1.77 16.05 25.16
N SER A 243 -2.62 15.19 24.59
CA SER A 243 -2.41 14.66 23.23
C SER A 243 -3.24 15.45 22.21
N GLU A 244 -2.70 16.57 21.74
CA GLU A 244 -3.34 17.46 20.76
C GLU A 244 -3.46 16.83 19.35
N THR A 245 -2.76 15.72 19.09
CA THR A 245 -2.74 15.07 17.78
C THR A 245 -3.75 13.93 17.70
N PRO A 246 -4.65 13.89 16.69
CA PRO A 246 -5.53 12.75 16.44
C PRO A 246 -4.72 11.45 16.28
N ARG A 247 -5.26 10.31 16.71
CA ARG A 247 -4.63 9.02 16.38
C ARG A 247 -4.69 8.81 14.86
N PRO A 248 -3.65 8.24 14.24
CA PRO A 248 -3.67 7.93 12.82
C PRO A 248 -4.75 6.88 12.50
N LEU A 249 -5.19 6.85 11.25
CA LEU A 249 -5.95 5.73 10.72
C LEU A 249 -5.06 4.50 10.64
N GLU A 250 -5.59 3.34 10.99
CA GLU A 250 -4.89 2.05 10.84
C GLU A 250 -5.54 1.28 9.70
N TRP A 251 -4.82 1.14 8.59
CA TRP A 251 -5.29 0.43 7.41
C TRP A 251 -4.90 -1.05 7.47
N HIS A 252 -5.88 -1.93 7.28
CA HIS A 252 -5.70 -3.38 7.27
C HIS A 252 -6.02 -3.90 5.88
N LEU A 253 -5.04 -3.79 4.97
CA LEU A 253 -5.23 -4.12 3.54
C LEU A 253 -5.77 -5.53 3.32
N CYS A 254 -5.24 -6.54 4.03
CA CYS A 254 -5.68 -7.93 3.91
C CYS A 254 -7.13 -8.16 4.38
N ALA A 255 -7.63 -7.31 5.28
CA ALA A 255 -8.99 -7.39 5.81
C ALA A 255 -9.96 -6.44 5.07
N HIS A 256 -9.45 -5.62 4.14
CA HIS A 256 -10.18 -4.49 3.54
C HIS A 256 -10.86 -3.64 4.61
N SER A 257 -10.16 -3.32 5.71
CA SER A 257 -10.71 -2.53 6.80
C SER A 257 -9.80 -1.38 7.21
N VAL A 258 -10.39 -0.40 7.89
CA VAL A 258 -9.69 0.74 8.48
C VAL A 258 -10.23 1.02 9.86
N THR A 259 -9.35 1.17 10.84
CA THR A 259 -9.71 1.63 12.18
C THR A 259 -9.70 3.15 12.23
N LEU A 260 -10.85 3.73 12.58
CA LEU A 260 -11.00 5.16 12.83
C LEU A 260 -11.21 5.37 14.33
N TRP A 261 -10.20 5.98 14.94
CA TRP A 261 -10.25 6.40 16.33
C TRP A 261 -11.02 7.72 16.48
N TYR A 262 -11.95 7.78 17.43
CA TYR A 262 -12.75 8.98 17.68
C TYR A 262 -12.89 9.32 19.16
N ASP A 263 -13.06 10.61 19.43
CA ASP A 263 -13.39 11.17 20.74
C ASP A 263 -14.64 12.07 20.65
N GLU A 264 -15.04 12.65 21.79
CA GLU A 264 -16.20 13.56 21.82
C GLU A 264 -15.95 14.86 21.04
N ASP A 265 -14.70 15.33 20.95
CA ASP A 265 -14.36 16.57 20.25
C ASP A 265 -14.54 16.42 18.73
N LEU A 266 -14.13 15.28 18.16
CA LEU A 266 -14.42 14.93 16.78
C LEU A 266 -15.93 14.88 16.54
N VAL A 267 -16.68 14.20 17.41
CA VAL A 267 -18.14 14.09 17.30
C VAL A 267 -18.79 15.49 17.32
N ASN A 268 -18.38 16.35 18.25
CA ASN A 268 -18.86 17.74 18.37
C ASN A 268 -18.49 18.59 17.13
N ALA A 269 -17.28 18.41 16.59
CA ALA A 269 -16.85 19.08 15.37
C ALA A 269 -17.69 18.66 14.15
N LEU A 270 -18.06 17.38 14.08
CA LEU A 270 -18.91 16.83 13.02
C LEU A 270 -20.36 17.31 13.12
N TYR A 271 -20.90 17.52 14.32
CA TYR A 271 -22.23 18.13 14.52
C TYR A 271 -22.35 19.54 13.95
N THR A 272 -21.32 20.37 14.13
CA THR A 272 -21.31 21.77 13.65
C THR A 272 -20.99 21.91 12.16
N TRP A 273 -20.70 20.79 11.49
CA TRP A 273 -20.30 20.72 10.08
C TRP A 273 -19.25 21.76 9.67
N LYS A 274 -18.17 21.87 10.44
CA LYS A 274 -16.89 22.39 9.90
C LYS A 274 -16.20 21.30 9.05
N GLY A 275 -16.99 20.65 8.18
CA GLY A 275 -16.77 19.29 7.67
C GLY A 275 -15.59 19.06 6.73
N ALA A 276 -14.89 20.10 6.28
CA ALA A 276 -13.61 19.96 5.58
C ALA A 276 -12.42 19.90 6.55
N VAL A 277 -12.55 20.50 7.74
CA VAL A 277 -11.48 20.53 8.76
C VAL A 277 -11.42 19.23 9.55
N ALA A 278 -12.58 18.61 9.79
CA ALA A 278 -12.68 17.39 10.57
C ALA A 278 -12.09 16.15 9.89
N PHE A 279 -11.83 16.18 8.57
CA PHE A 279 -11.25 15.07 7.81
C PHE A 279 -9.90 15.43 7.15
N GLN A 280 -9.24 16.52 7.56
CA GLN A 280 -7.92 16.88 7.00
C GLN A 280 -6.89 15.77 7.22
N TRP A 281 -6.92 15.14 8.39
CA TRP A 281 -6.07 14.01 8.74
C TRP A 281 -6.43 12.74 7.97
N TYR A 282 -7.70 12.57 7.62
CA TYR A 282 -8.18 11.46 6.81
C TYR A 282 -7.63 11.54 5.39
N GLU A 283 -7.70 12.70 4.75
CA GLU A 283 -7.17 12.85 3.40
C GLU A 283 -5.64 12.89 3.35
N ALA A 284 -4.99 13.48 4.35
CA ALA A 284 -3.53 13.39 4.45
C ALA A 284 -3.08 11.93 4.51
N ALA A 285 -3.77 11.08 5.28
CA ALA A 285 -3.49 9.65 5.35
C ALA A 285 -3.74 8.93 4.01
N LEU A 286 -4.77 9.32 3.26
CA LEU A 286 -5.09 8.76 1.94
C LEU A 286 -4.10 9.17 0.83
N VAL A 287 -3.48 10.33 0.96
CA VAL A 287 -2.52 10.86 -0.03
C VAL A 287 -1.11 10.38 0.24
N SER A 288 -0.80 10.02 1.50
CA SER A 288 0.49 9.45 1.90
C SER A 288 0.61 7.93 1.72
N SER A 289 -0.51 7.23 1.46
CA SER A 289 -0.58 5.78 1.24
C SER A 289 -0.45 5.41 -0.23
#